data_AF-A0A965KEU1-F1
#
_entry.id   AF-A0A965KEU1-F1
#
_cell.length_a   1.000
_cell.length_b   1.000
_cell.length_c   1.000
_cell.angle_alpha   90.00
_cell.angle_beta   90.00
_cell.angle_gamma   90.00
#
_symmetry.space_group_name_H-M   'P 1'
#
loop_
_entity.id
_entity.type
_entity.pdbx_description
1 polymer ?
#
loop_
_entity_poly.entity_id
_entity_poly.type
_entity_poly.pdbx_seq_one_letter_code
_entity_poly.pdbx_strand_id
1 'polypeptide(L)'
;MSSPRHLPMVALVGNPNTGKSTLFNALTGLRQRVGNYPGVTVARKSGQCDCGEGTKIELIDLPGLYSLSAASPDEQIVIDVLSGHLAQESRPEAIVVVADATNLLRNLFIASQLAELGLPMAIVLNQADVAEKQGLRIDTDLLSKRLGGIPVVLTSAWKGEGISQVRKAIATVLKQKTLMTQVVWPAEFQEAFGKIAEKVQTDTRQTPLVASLQRLLFDTAPNAAERLQWPMHQREGVIREARDLVRRAGYNPLAAEPLIHYAHLRKILDGVVSGGLARALRSAAVDRILLHRVAGPFIFTSIMLGLFASVFWLAKFPMAWIQAGVDALKGVAAPALVQYPMLQSLIADGVIAGVGAFLVFLPQILILFFFIGILEDSGYMARAAFIMDRLFSWCGLNGKSFVPLLSGFACAIPGLLSTRTIEDPKARLATAFAVPFMSCSARFPVYALMCAAFIGPLYGPGWESIVMVGMHVIGLLFAVPTAFVLTRFVLRIRPQPFVLELPRYQLPKPRDVLWRMWQNAAEFISKAGTVIFAITIIVWALCYFPQNTQLAEKIRAENPTLSANEVQLRAQAAGIEQSWMGRFGKAVQPIFDPCGFDWKITVGVLASFPAREVIVSTLGITYS
;
A
#
# COMPACT_ATOMS: atom_id res chain seq x y z
N MET A 1 2.21 51.81 -16.96
CA MET A 1 2.33 50.35 -16.81
C MET A 1 1.20 49.87 -15.93
N SER A 2 0.17 49.26 -16.51
CA SER A 2 -0.95 48.67 -15.76
C SER A 2 -0.43 47.48 -14.95
N SER A 3 -0.70 47.47 -13.65
CA SER A 3 -0.48 46.32 -12.76
C SER A 3 -1.01 45.03 -13.42
N PRO A 4 -0.29 43.89 -13.38
CA PRO A 4 -0.81 42.64 -13.90
C PRO A 4 -2.13 42.33 -13.20
N ARG A 5 -3.23 42.18 -13.97
CA ARG A 5 -4.53 41.78 -13.42
C ARG A 5 -4.36 40.41 -12.79
N HIS A 6 -4.25 40.36 -11.45
CA HIS A 6 -4.33 39.11 -10.71
C HIS A 6 -5.71 38.50 -10.97
N LEU A 7 -5.73 37.30 -11.56
CA LEU A 7 -6.96 36.53 -11.72
C LEU A 7 -7.41 36.06 -10.33
N PRO A 8 -8.72 36.05 -10.04
CA PRO A 8 -9.23 35.47 -8.81
C PRO A 8 -8.79 34.02 -8.67
N MET A 9 -8.24 33.67 -7.51
CA MET A 9 -7.77 32.33 -7.23
C MET A 9 -8.89 31.49 -6.62
N VAL A 10 -9.19 30.36 -7.26
CA VAL A 10 -10.19 29.38 -6.79
C VAL A 10 -9.52 28.05 -6.54
N ALA A 11 -9.76 27.46 -5.37
CA ALA A 11 -9.19 26.15 -5.03
C ALA A 11 -10.18 25.03 -5.29
N LEU A 12 -9.73 23.98 -5.98
CA LEU A 12 -10.44 22.73 -6.13
C LEU A 12 -10.05 21.79 -5.00
N VAL A 13 -11.03 21.38 -4.19
CA VAL A 13 -10.84 20.64 -2.94
C VAL A 13 -11.76 19.44 -2.91
N GLY A 14 -11.37 18.34 -2.27
CA GLY A 14 -12.25 17.20 -2.07
C GLY A 14 -11.52 15.98 -1.53
N ASN A 15 -12.27 14.92 -1.22
CA ASN A 15 -11.67 13.65 -0.83
C ASN A 15 -10.83 13.06 -1.98
N PRO A 16 -9.82 12.21 -1.67
CA PRO A 16 -9.17 11.39 -2.68
C PRO A 16 -10.18 10.56 -3.48
N ASN A 17 -9.89 10.32 -4.77
CA ASN A 17 -10.70 9.49 -5.67
C ASN A 17 -12.13 9.99 -6.00
N THR A 18 -12.48 11.24 -5.70
CA THR A 18 -13.78 11.84 -6.11
C THR A 18 -13.82 12.31 -7.56
N GLY A 19 -12.74 12.09 -8.33
CA GLY A 19 -12.60 12.58 -9.71
C GLY A 19 -12.18 14.06 -9.81
N LYS A 20 -11.63 14.62 -8.73
CA LYS A 20 -11.08 15.99 -8.67
C LYS A 20 -10.13 16.33 -9.82
N SER A 21 -9.11 15.50 -10.08
CA SER A 21 -8.18 15.76 -11.19
C SER A 21 -8.82 15.62 -12.57
N THR A 22 -9.83 14.75 -12.73
CA THR A 22 -10.63 14.67 -13.97
C THR A 22 -11.41 15.96 -14.20
N LEU A 23 -12.05 16.49 -13.15
CA LEU A 23 -12.77 17.76 -13.21
C LEU A 23 -11.83 18.94 -13.46
N PHE A 24 -10.67 18.98 -12.81
CA PHE A 24 -9.64 19.98 -13.04
C PHE A 24 -9.22 20.03 -14.51
N ASN A 25 -8.96 18.86 -15.11
CA ASN A 25 -8.60 18.75 -16.52
C ASN A 25 -9.73 19.23 -17.44
N ALA A 26 -10.97 18.89 -17.14
CA ALA A 26 -12.14 19.33 -17.91
C ALA A 26 -12.37 20.86 -17.83
N LEU A 27 -12.01 21.49 -16.71
CA LEU A 27 -12.15 22.93 -16.51
C LEU A 27 -11.02 23.76 -17.15
N THR A 28 -9.78 23.28 -17.07
CA THR A 28 -8.57 24.04 -17.49
C THR A 28 -8.06 23.66 -18.89
N GLY A 29 -8.43 22.49 -19.41
CA GLY A 29 -7.92 21.99 -20.69
C GLY A 29 -6.40 21.85 -20.68
N LEU A 30 -5.74 22.26 -21.77
CA LEU A 30 -4.28 22.19 -21.93
C LEU A 30 -3.51 23.31 -21.21
N ARG A 31 -4.18 24.29 -20.62
CA ARG A 31 -3.54 25.48 -20.02
C ARG A 31 -3.21 25.28 -18.55
N GLN A 32 -2.39 24.27 -18.26
CA GLN A 32 -2.00 23.88 -16.91
C GLN A 32 -0.50 24.08 -16.68
N ARG A 33 -0.13 24.39 -15.45
CA ARG A 33 1.24 24.44 -14.95
C ARG A 33 1.36 23.49 -13.78
N VAL A 34 2.42 22.68 -13.79
CA VAL A 34 2.76 21.78 -12.69
C VAL A 34 4.08 22.27 -12.09
N GLY A 35 4.07 22.58 -10.81
CA GLY A 35 5.25 22.92 -10.03
C GLY A 35 5.19 22.25 -8.66
N ASN A 36 5.98 22.74 -7.71
CA ASN A 36 5.93 22.32 -6.31
C ASN A 36 5.61 23.52 -5.43
N TYR A 37 4.99 23.27 -4.28
CA TYR A 37 4.88 24.32 -3.25
C TYR A 37 6.28 24.67 -2.69
N PRO A 38 6.51 25.93 -2.28
CA PRO A 38 7.81 26.36 -1.76
C PRO A 38 8.28 25.49 -0.58
N GLY A 39 9.51 24.98 -0.65
CA GLY A 39 10.15 24.25 0.44
C GLY A 39 9.67 22.81 0.66
N VAL A 40 8.80 22.27 -0.20
CA VAL A 40 8.22 20.92 -0.05
C VAL A 40 8.10 20.20 -1.40
N THR A 41 8.09 18.86 -1.38
CA THR A 41 8.01 18.02 -2.60
C THR A 41 6.59 17.81 -3.12
N VAL A 42 5.61 18.56 -2.60
CA VAL A 42 4.19 18.37 -2.93
C VAL A 42 3.84 19.13 -4.19
N ALA A 43 3.26 18.40 -5.16
CA ALA A 43 2.92 18.94 -6.45
C ALA A 43 1.81 19.99 -6.35
N ARG A 44 2.06 21.17 -6.93
CA ARG A 44 1.12 22.26 -7.13
C ARG A 44 0.69 22.28 -8.59
N LYS A 45 -0.58 22.00 -8.87
CA LYS A 45 -1.14 22.15 -10.22
C LYS A 45 -2.03 23.39 -10.26
N SER A 46 -1.77 24.29 -11.19
CA SER A 46 -2.66 25.42 -11.45
C SER A 46 -2.96 25.56 -12.93
N GLY A 47 -4.11 26.13 -13.26
CA GLY A 47 -4.52 26.34 -14.64
C GLY A 47 -5.54 27.46 -14.76
N GLN A 48 -5.60 28.09 -15.92
CA GLN A 48 -6.59 29.14 -16.16
C GLN A 48 -7.92 28.51 -16.58
N CYS A 49 -9.01 29.00 -15.99
CA CYS A 49 -10.36 28.58 -16.33
C CYS A 49 -11.20 29.81 -16.73
N ASP A 50 -11.86 29.72 -17.88
CA ASP A 50 -12.85 30.71 -18.31
C ASP A 50 -14.22 30.27 -17.82
N CYS A 51 -14.85 31.06 -16.95
CA CYS A 51 -16.15 30.75 -16.37
C CYS A 51 -17.32 31.35 -17.18
N GLY A 52 -17.04 32.00 -18.31
CA GLY A 52 -18.04 32.74 -19.08
C GLY A 52 -18.29 34.14 -18.52
N GLU A 53 -19.02 34.97 -19.26
CA GLU A 53 -19.38 36.36 -18.89
C GLU A 53 -18.17 37.25 -18.55
N GLY A 54 -17.01 36.99 -19.15
CA GLY A 54 -15.77 37.73 -18.90
C GLY A 54 -15.04 37.37 -17.59
N THR A 55 -15.52 36.37 -16.85
CA THR A 55 -14.91 35.93 -15.58
C THR A 55 -13.83 34.89 -15.85
N LYS A 56 -12.56 35.30 -15.79
CA LYS A 56 -11.39 34.40 -15.86
C LYS A 56 -10.80 34.20 -14.47
N ILE A 57 -10.43 32.97 -14.13
CA ILE A 57 -9.90 32.61 -12.82
C ILE A 57 -8.60 31.82 -12.96
N GLU A 58 -7.78 31.81 -11.91
CA GLU A 58 -6.76 30.80 -11.69
C GLU A 58 -7.36 29.69 -10.81
N LEU A 59 -7.46 28.49 -11.37
CA LEU A 59 -7.90 27.30 -10.65
C LEU A 59 -6.67 26.54 -10.15
N ILE A 60 -6.60 26.26 -8.86
CA ILE A 60 -5.55 25.43 -8.25
C ILE A 60 -6.13 24.07 -7.83
N ASP A 61 -5.43 22.97 -8.13
CA ASP A 61 -5.81 21.64 -7.68
C ASP A 61 -5.08 21.32 -6.37
N LEU A 62 -5.82 21.31 -5.26
CA LEU A 62 -5.24 20.96 -3.96
C LEU A 62 -5.20 19.44 -3.78
N PRO A 63 -4.16 18.84 -3.16
CA PRO A 63 -4.17 17.43 -2.77
C PRO A 63 -5.47 17.03 -2.07
N GLY A 64 -5.88 15.77 -2.24
CA GLY A 64 -7.11 15.28 -1.61
C GLY A 64 -6.94 15.21 -0.09
N LEU A 65 -7.96 15.62 0.66
CA LEU A 65 -7.98 15.56 2.13
C LEU A 65 -9.25 14.90 2.65
N TYR A 66 -9.13 14.19 3.77
CA TYR A 66 -10.28 13.59 4.46
C TYR A 66 -10.83 14.47 5.57
N SER A 67 -9.98 15.26 6.20
CA SER A 67 -10.37 16.19 7.27
C SER A 67 -9.41 17.37 7.33
N LEU A 68 -9.77 18.43 8.06
CA LEU A 68 -8.85 19.52 8.40
C LEU A 68 -7.85 19.15 9.53
N SER A 69 -7.85 17.90 10.01
CA SER A 69 -6.79 17.33 10.83
C SER A 69 -5.77 16.66 9.91
N ALA A 70 -4.60 17.27 9.71
CA ALA A 70 -3.59 16.72 8.80
C ALA A 70 -2.95 15.45 9.37
N ALA A 71 -3.06 14.35 8.61
CA ALA A 71 -2.33 13.11 8.86
C ALA A 71 -1.03 13.02 8.04
N SER A 72 -0.89 13.86 7.00
CA SER A 72 0.26 13.87 6.09
C SER A 72 0.78 15.28 5.77
N PRO A 73 2.03 15.43 5.29
CA PRO A 73 2.56 16.72 4.81
C PRO A 73 1.73 17.32 3.67
N ASP A 74 1.20 16.49 2.78
CA ASP A 74 0.35 16.91 1.66
C ASP A 74 -0.94 17.55 2.17
N GLU A 75 -1.62 16.91 3.13
CA GLU A 75 -2.83 17.48 3.75
C GLU A 75 -2.53 18.75 4.55
N GLN A 76 -1.37 18.80 5.20
CA GLN A 76 -0.93 19.98 5.95
C GLN A 76 -0.79 21.21 5.03
N ILE A 77 -0.22 21.04 3.84
CA ILE A 77 -0.11 22.12 2.84
C ILE A 77 -1.48 22.59 2.38
N VAL A 78 -2.43 21.67 2.17
CA VAL A 78 -3.81 22.05 1.79
C VAL A 78 -4.43 22.96 2.83
N ILE A 79 -4.30 22.61 4.12
CA ILE A 79 -4.81 23.44 5.22
C ILE A 79 -4.10 24.79 5.25
N ASP A 80 -2.78 24.82 5.04
CA ASP A 80 -2.00 26.07 5.05
C ASP A 80 -2.38 27.01 3.91
N VAL A 81 -2.63 26.48 2.70
CA VAL A 81 -3.12 27.25 1.55
C VAL A 81 -4.52 27.80 1.83
N LEU A 82 -5.44 26.97 2.29
CA LEU A 82 -6.84 27.36 2.55
C LEU A 82 -6.97 28.37 3.69
N SER A 83 -6.10 28.27 4.68
CA SER A 83 -6.05 29.19 5.83
C SER A 83 -5.29 30.49 5.51
N GLY A 84 -4.57 30.57 4.38
CA GLY A 84 -3.76 31.73 4.01
C GLY A 84 -2.46 31.86 4.80
N HIS A 85 -1.94 30.75 5.35
CA HIS A 85 -0.71 30.72 6.16
C HIS A 85 0.53 30.32 5.36
N LEU A 86 0.37 29.88 4.11
CA LEU A 86 1.51 29.50 3.28
C LEU A 86 2.21 30.75 2.73
N ALA A 87 3.47 30.94 3.09
CA ALA A 87 4.27 32.05 2.60
C ALA A 87 4.32 32.06 1.07
N GLN A 88 4.16 33.25 0.47
CA GLN A 88 4.16 33.48 -0.99
C GLN A 88 2.95 32.92 -1.76
N GLU A 89 1.92 32.40 -1.08
CA GLU A 89 0.63 32.04 -1.71
C GLU A 89 -0.51 32.89 -1.17
N SER A 90 -1.36 33.36 -2.08
CA SER A 90 -2.57 34.09 -1.71
C SER A 90 -3.65 33.11 -1.24
N ARG A 91 -4.40 33.50 -0.22
CA ARG A 91 -5.59 32.75 0.20
C ARG A 91 -6.61 32.70 -0.94
N PRO A 92 -7.18 31.53 -1.28
CA PRO A 92 -8.21 31.44 -2.31
C PRO A 92 -9.43 32.32 -2.00
N GLU A 93 -10.01 32.95 -3.02
CA GLU A 93 -11.22 33.78 -2.89
C GLU A 93 -12.50 32.94 -2.81
N ALA A 94 -12.47 31.73 -3.36
CA ALA A 94 -13.54 30.76 -3.29
C ALA A 94 -12.98 29.33 -3.40
N ILE A 95 -13.79 28.36 -2.99
CA ILE A 95 -13.48 26.93 -3.11
C ILE A 95 -14.56 26.18 -3.87
N VAL A 96 -14.15 25.17 -4.63
CA VAL A 96 -15.04 24.21 -5.29
C VAL A 96 -14.80 22.85 -4.64
N VAL A 97 -15.79 22.38 -3.88
CA VAL A 97 -15.72 21.11 -3.17
C VAL A 97 -16.26 20.00 -4.06
N VAL A 98 -15.38 19.10 -4.48
CA VAL A 98 -15.70 17.93 -5.31
C VAL A 98 -16.05 16.76 -4.40
N ALA A 99 -17.31 16.36 -4.44
CA ALA A 99 -17.87 15.29 -3.65
C ALA A 99 -18.31 14.12 -4.55
N ASP A 100 -18.07 12.88 -4.14
CA ASP A 100 -18.66 11.71 -4.79
C ASP A 100 -20.17 11.63 -4.49
N ALA A 101 -20.99 11.76 -5.54
CA ALA A 101 -22.46 11.70 -5.49
C ALA A 101 -22.99 10.40 -4.87
N THR A 102 -22.18 9.34 -4.89
CA THR A 102 -22.57 8.03 -4.39
C THR A 102 -22.27 7.86 -2.89
N ASN A 103 -21.49 8.76 -2.28
CA ASN A 103 -21.15 8.75 -0.85
C ASN A 103 -21.21 10.17 -0.24
N LEU A 104 -22.38 10.79 -0.32
CA LEU A 104 -22.58 12.19 0.05
C LEU A 104 -22.24 12.51 1.51
N LEU A 105 -22.72 11.71 2.47
CA LEU A 105 -22.53 11.99 3.89
C LEU A 105 -21.05 12.15 4.25
N ARG A 106 -20.21 11.27 3.70
CA ARG A 106 -18.76 11.33 3.92
C ARG A 106 -18.10 12.52 3.23
N ASN A 107 -18.46 12.79 1.98
CA ASN A 107 -17.84 13.89 1.24
C ASN A 107 -18.29 15.27 1.74
N LEU A 108 -19.51 15.37 2.26
CA LEU A 108 -20.00 16.60 2.88
C LEU A 108 -19.39 16.84 4.26
N PHE A 109 -18.79 15.83 4.90
CA PHE A 109 -18.04 16.03 6.15
C PHE A 109 -16.90 17.04 5.95
N ILE A 110 -16.05 16.85 4.94
CA ILE A 110 -14.99 17.83 4.66
C ILE A 110 -15.55 19.18 4.22
N ALA A 111 -16.63 19.21 3.43
CA ALA A 111 -17.30 20.45 3.04
C ALA A 111 -17.76 21.26 4.28
N SER A 112 -18.32 20.57 5.28
CA SER A 112 -18.78 21.19 6.52
C SER A 112 -17.65 21.75 7.38
N GLN A 113 -16.46 21.12 7.39
CA GLN A 113 -15.27 21.70 8.03
C GLN A 113 -14.74 22.90 7.26
N LEU A 114 -14.71 22.84 5.93
CA LEU A 114 -14.28 23.94 5.07
C LEU A 114 -15.20 25.17 5.22
N ALA A 115 -16.49 24.97 5.52
CA ALA A 115 -17.44 26.04 5.80
C ALA A 115 -17.03 26.89 7.01
N GLU A 116 -16.34 26.30 7.99
CA GLU A 116 -15.87 26.96 9.20
C GLU A 116 -14.64 27.86 8.94
N LEU A 117 -13.98 27.70 7.78
CA LEU A 117 -12.94 28.64 7.31
C LEU A 117 -13.54 29.95 6.79
N GLY A 118 -14.86 30.03 6.59
CA GLY A 118 -15.54 31.23 6.08
C GLY A 118 -15.22 31.53 4.61
N LEU A 119 -14.88 30.50 3.82
CA LEU A 119 -14.64 30.65 2.38
C LEU A 119 -15.95 30.49 1.58
N PRO A 120 -16.22 31.37 0.60
CA PRO A 120 -17.29 31.15 -0.37
C PRO A 120 -17.11 29.83 -1.10
N MET A 121 -18.18 29.07 -1.31
CA MET A 121 -18.05 27.74 -1.90
C MET A 121 -19.19 27.29 -2.81
N ALA A 122 -18.83 26.43 -3.76
CA ALA A 122 -19.75 25.60 -4.54
C ALA A 122 -19.45 24.13 -4.30
N ILE A 123 -20.48 23.28 -4.38
CA ILE A 123 -20.33 21.83 -4.29
C ILE A 123 -20.57 21.21 -5.66
N VAL A 124 -19.65 20.35 -6.08
CA VAL A 124 -19.76 19.57 -7.31
C VAL A 124 -19.90 18.10 -6.94
N LEU A 125 -21.10 17.56 -7.13
CA LEU A 125 -21.41 16.15 -6.96
C LEU A 125 -20.99 15.40 -8.23
N ASN A 126 -19.82 14.76 -8.20
CA ASN A 126 -19.27 14.03 -9.32
C ASN A 126 -19.66 12.54 -9.29
N GLN A 127 -19.37 11.80 -10.36
CA GLN A 127 -19.77 10.40 -10.55
C GLN A 127 -21.29 10.18 -10.61
N ALA A 128 -22.02 11.15 -11.19
CA ALA A 128 -23.48 11.07 -11.36
C ALA A 128 -23.92 9.80 -12.13
N ASP A 129 -23.14 9.38 -13.13
CA ASP A 129 -23.39 8.16 -13.91
C ASP A 129 -23.29 6.88 -13.08
N VAL A 130 -22.43 6.89 -12.05
CA VAL A 130 -22.32 5.77 -11.10
C VAL A 130 -23.49 5.80 -10.12
N ALA A 131 -23.90 6.99 -9.67
CA ALA A 131 -25.06 7.16 -8.79
C ALA A 131 -26.36 6.69 -9.48
N GLU A 132 -26.55 7.06 -10.74
CA GLU A 132 -27.70 6.65 -11.56
C GLU A 132 -27.75 5.13 -11.76
N LYS A 133 -26.60 4.49 -12.07
CA LYS A 133 -26.49 3.02 -12.14
C LYS A 133 -26.78 2.32 -10.81
N GLN A 134 -26.67 3.02 -9.69
CA GLN A 134 -27.04 2.52 -8.37
C GLN A 134 -28.51 2.76 -8.02
N GLY A 135 -29.25 3.42 -8.91
CA GLY A 135 -30.63 3.85 -8.66
C GLY A 135 -30.73 4.93 -7.61
N LEU A 136 -29.66 5.72 -7.39
CA LEU A 136 -29.68 6.90 -6.52
C LEU A 136 -30.25 8.08 -7.29
N ARG A 137 -31.18 8.79 -6.69
CA ARG A 137 -31.69 10.09 -7.13
C ARG A 137 -31.35 11.12 -6.08
N ILE A 138 -30.70 12.20 -6.50
CA ILE A 138 -30.19 13.25 -5.61
C ILE A 138 -30.89 14.55 -5.99
N ASP A 139 -31.60 15.15 -5.04
CA ASP A 139 -32.22 16.46 -5.22
C ASP A 139 -31.19 17.55 -4.91
N THR A 140 -30.55 18.09 -5.95
CA THR A 140 -29.54 19.14 -5.84
C THR A 140 -30.12 20.47 -5.36
N ASP A 141 -31.38 20.75 -5.68
CA ASP A 141 -32.02 22.02 -5.33
C ASP A 141 -32.40 22.04 -3.85
N LEU A 142 -32.93 20.93 -3.33
CA LEU A 142 -33.18 20.76 -1.90
C LEU A 142 -31.87 20.81 -1.10
N LEU A 143 -30.82 20.14 -1.59
CA LEU A 143 -29.52 20.16 -0.94
C LEU A 143 -28.93 21.58 -0.92
N SER A 144 -28.98 22.30 -2.04
CA SER A 144 -28.53 23.70 -2.13
C SER A 144 -29.22 24.59 -1.11
N LYS A 145 -30.56 24.52 -1.02
CA LYS A 145 -31.34 25.29 -0.03
C LYS A 145 -30.93 24.98 1.41
N ARG A 146 -30.76 23.69 1.76
CA ARG A 146 -30.39 23.27 3.13
C ARG A 146 -28.95 23.60 3.50
N LEU A 147 -28.08 23.79 2.51
CA LEU A 147 -26.69 24.21 2.71
C LEU A 147 -26.50 25.73 2.72
N GLY A 148 -27.59 26.50 2.85
CA GLY A 148 -27.53 27.96 2.92
C GLY A 148 -27.60 28.64 1.55
N GLY A 149 -28.03 27.93 0.50
CA GLY A 149 -28.20 28.47 -0.85
C GLY A 149 -26.94 28.43 -1.70
N ILE A 150 -25.89 27.71 -1.28
CA ILE A 150 -24.69 27.53 -2.11
C ILE A 150 -25.02 26.72 -3.38
N PRO A 151 -24.35 26.98 -4.53
CA PRO A 151 -24.56 26.19 -5.73
C PRO A 151 -24.14 24.73 -5.53
N VAL A 152 -25.04 23.81 -5.89
CA VAL A 152 -24.78 22.36 -5.91
C VAL A 152 -25.00 21.86 -7.34
N VAL A 153 -23.95 21.33 -7.97
CA VAL A 153 -23.98 20.90 -9.37
C VAL A 153 -23.70 19.41 -9.46
N LEU A 154 -24.57 18.66 -10.13
CA LEU A 154 -24.38 17.25 -10.43
C LEU A 154 -23.60 17.08 -11.74
N THR A 155 -22.56 16.24 -11.75
CA THR A 155 -21.63 16.09 -12.88
C THR A 155 -21.18 14.65 -13.11
N SER A 156 -20.80 14.35 -14.36
CA SER A 156 -19.95 13.21 -14.70
C SER A 156 -18.73 13.74 -15.44
N ALA A 157 -17.68 14.09 -14.68
CA ALA A 157 -16.48 14.72 -15.23
C ALA A 157 -15.80 13.86 -16.31
N TRP A 158 -15.89 12.53 -16.20
CA TRP A 158 -15.36 11.60 -17.19
C TRP A 158 -16.09 11.69 -18.54
N LYS A 159 -17.42 11.91 -18.51
CA LYS A 159 -18.24 12.09 -19.71
C LYS A 159 -18.26 13.53 -20.23
N GLY A 160 -17.69 14.47 -19.48
CA GLY A 160 -17.78 15.91 -19.77
C GLY A 160 -19.17 16.51 -19.46
N GLU A 161 -20.05 15.77 -18.78
CA GLU A 161 -21.39 16.23 -18.44
C GLU A 161 -21.36 17.17 -17.22
N GLY A 162 -21.99 18.33 -17.38
CA GLY A 162 -22.21 19.34 -16.36
C GLY A 162 -21.07 20.31 -16.07
N ILE A 163 -19.99 20.24 -16.85
CA ILE A 163 -18.84 21.16 -16.75
C ILE A 163 -19.24 22.63 -16.99
N SER A 164 -20.19 22.89 -17.88
CA SER A 164 -20.70 24.24 -18.14
C SER A 164 -21.47 24.82 -16.96
N GLN A 165 -22.19 23.99 -16.21
CA GLN A 165 -22.89 24.42 -14.99
C GLN A 165 -21.90 24.67 -13.84
N VAL A 166 -20.81 23.88 -13.75
CA VAL A 166 -19.73 24.16 -12.79
C VAL A 166 -19.09 25.52 -13.05
N ARG A 167 -18.79 25.86 -14.31
CA ARG A 167 -18.26 27.18 -14.69
C ARG A 167 -19.19 28.32 -14.22
N LYS A 168 -20.50 28.17 -14.45
CA LYS A 168 -21.50 29.14 -13.99
C LYS A 168 -21.54 29.24 -12.47
N ALA A 169 -21.54 28.10 -11.77
CA ALA A 169 -21.55 28.06 -10.30
C ALA A 169 -20.33 28.78 -9.70
N ILE A 170 -19.13 28.59 -10.27
CA ILE A 170 -17.92 29.32 -9.85
C ILE A 170 -18.09 30.83 -10.02
N ALA A 171 -18.60 31.28 -11.17
CA ALA A 171 -18.85 32.70 -11.41
C ALA A 171 -19.88 33.27 -10.41
N THR A 172 -20.94 32.52 -10.08
CA THR A 172 -21.94 32.90 -9.09
C THR A 172 -21.34 33.04 -7.69
N VAL A 173 -20.52 32.07 -7.25
CA VAL A 173 -19.89 32.11 -5.92
C VAL A 173 -18.94 33.29 -5.79
N LEU A 174 -18.15 33.59 -6.82
CA LEU A 174 -17.24 34.75 -6.81
C LEU A 174 -18.00 36.09 -6.74
N LYS A 175 -19.15 36.19 -7.42
CA LYS A 175 -19.99 37.40 -7.41
C LYS A 175 -20.75 37.58 -6.09
N GLN A 176 -21.37 36.51 -5.59
CA GLN A 176 -22.29 36.57 -4.44
C GLN A 176 -21.61 36.28 -3.09
N LYS A 177 -20.40 35.71 -3.10
CA LYS A 177 -19.67 35.26 -1.91
C LYS A 177 -20.53 34.39 -0.97
N THR A 178 -21.31 33.47 -1.55
CA THR A 178 -22.23 32.60 -0.81
C THR A 178 -21.47 31.65 0.13
N LEU A 179 -21.87 31.64 1.41
CA LEU A 179 -21.30 30.80 2.45
C LEU A 179 -22.20 29.60 2.73
N MET A 180 -21.58 28.45 2.98
CA MET A 180 -22.30 27.26 3.43
C MET A 180 -22.76 27.43 4.88
N THR A 181 -23.92 26.87 5.23
CA THR A 181 -24.38 26.80 6.62
C THR A 181 -23.37 26.04 7.50
N GLN A 182 -22.95 26.67 8.59
CA GLN A 182 -22.00 26.10 9.54
C GLN A 182 -22.69 25.20 10.57
N VAL A 183 -21.93 24.28 11.14
CA VAL A 183 -22.39 23.39 12.21
C VAL A 183 -22.63 24.19 13.48
N VAL A 184 -23.76 23.93 14.13
CA VAL A 184 -24.07 24.52 15.44
C VAL A 184 -23.43 23.67 16.54
N TRP A 185 -22.41 24.21 17.18
CA TRP A 185 -21.70 23.56 18.28
C TRP A 185 -22.51 23.62 19.58
N PRO A 186 -22.55 22.54 20.40
CA PRO A 186 -23.16 22.57 21.73
C PRO A 186 -22.51 23.60 22.66
N ALA A 187 -23.24 24.05 23.68
CA ALA A 187 -22.81 25.15 24.57
C ALA A 187 -21.47 24.87 25.25
N GLU A 188 -21.21 23.61 25.62
CA GLU A 188 -19.98 23.18 26.29
C GLU A 188 -18.75 23.31 25.37
N PHE A 189 -18.94 23.11 24.06
CA PHE A 189 -17.88 23.33 23.06
C PHE A 189 -17.64 24.82 22.85
N GLN A 190 -18.70 25.63 22.81
CA GLN A 190 -18.58 27.09 22.71
C GLN A 190 -17.83 27.66 23.92
N GLU A 191 -18.12 27.18 25.12
CA GLU A 191 -17.39 27.54 26.34
C GLU A 191 -15.90 27.12 26.24
N ALA A 192 -15.64 25.88 25.81
CA ALA A 192 -14.28 25.38 25.63
C ALA A 192 -13.49 26.22 24.60
N PHE A 193 -14.10 26.58 23.47
CA PHE A 193 -13.49 27.46 22.47
C PHE A 193 -13.24 28.87 23.02
N GLY A 194 -14.18 29.41 23.80
CA GLY A 194 -14.05 30.71 24.46
C GLY A 194 -12.86 30.77 25.42
N LYS A 195 -12.71 29.76 26.29
CA LYS A 195 -11.56 29.65 27.21
C LYS A 195 -10.22 29.60 26.48
N ILE A 196 -10.14 28.80 25.40
CA ILE A 196 -8.93 28.71 24.59
C ILE A 196 -8.67 30.07 23.91
N ALA A 197 -9.68 30.71 23.33
CA ALA A 197 -9.54 31.98 22.63
C ALA A 197 -9.03 33.10 23.54
N GLU A 198 -9.59 33.22 24.75
CA GLU A 198 -9.19 34.21 25.74
C GLU A 198 -7.72 34.04 26.14
N LYS A 199 -7.28 32.80 26.38
CA LYS A 199 -5.89 32.51 26.75
C LYS A 199 -4.91 32.67 25.60
N VAL A 200 -5.26 32.26 24.38
CA VAL A 200 -4.45 32.57 23.20
C VAL A 200 -4.28 34.08 23.05
N GLN A 201 -5.37 34.85 23.13
CA GLN A 201 -5.32 36.30 23.01
C GLN A 201 -4.48 36.95 24.12
N THR A 202 -4.51 36.41 25.34
CA THR A 202 -3.72 36.89 26.48
C THR A 202 -2.22 36.59 26.29
N ASP A 203 -1.90 35.36 25.89
CA ASP A 203 -0.52 34.85 25.86
C ASP A 203 0.23 35.27 24.58
N THR A 204 -0.45 35.28 23.43
CA THR A 204 0.17 35.53 22.11
C THR A 204 -0.22 36.88 21.51
N ARG A 205 -1.22 37.58 22.07
CA ARG A 205 -1.82 38.82 21.53
C ARG A 205 -2.44 38.66 20.14
N GLN A 206 -2.67 37.43 19.69
CA GLN A 206 -3.32 37.14 18.41
C GLN A 206 -4.78 36.76 18.63
N THR A 207 -5.64 37.16 17.70
CA THR A 207 -7.04 36.70 17.68
C THR A 207 -7.13 35.42 16.84
N PRO A 208 -7.33 34.25 17.46
CA PRO A 208 -7.36 33.00 16.72
C PRO A 208 -8.63 32.89 15.88
N LEU A 209 -8.50 32.39 14.65
CA LEU A 209 -9.64 31.95 13.86
C LEU A 209 -10.37 30.80 14.56
N VAL A 210 -11.69 30.70 14.40
CA VAL A 210 -12.50 29.61 14.98
C VAL A 210 -11.96 28.24 14.57
N ALA A 211 -11.56 28.07 13.31
CA ALA A 211 -10.95 26.83 12.83
C ALA A 211 -9.66 26.45 13.58
N SER A 212 -8.84 27.43 13.99
CA SER A 212 -7.63 27.19 14.79
C SER A 212 -7.98 26.73 16.20
N LEU A 213 -9.02 27.31 16.82
CA LEU A 213 -9.52 26.89 18.14
C LEU A 213 -10.03 25.45 18.11
N GLN A 214 -10.75 25.08 17.06
CA GLN A 214 -11.22 23.71 16.86
C GLN A 214 -10.04 22.73 16.73
N ARG A 215 -9.01 23.07 15.94
CA ARG A 215 -7.81 22.21 15.83
C ARG A 215 -7.12 22.05 17.18
N LEU A 216 -7.00 23.11 17.99
CA LEU A 216 -6.40 23.02 19.33
C LEU A 216 -7.17 22.08 20.27
N LEU A 217 -8.50 22.05 20.17
CA LEU A 217 -9.35 21.19 20.98
C LEU A 217 -9.28 19.73 20.50
N PHE A 218 -9.45 19.51 19.20
CA PHE A 218 -9.66 18.19 18.59
C PHE A 218 -8.37 17.46 18.18
N ASP A 219 -7.31 18.18 17.80
CA ASP A 219 -6.09 17.57 17.29
C ASP A 219 -5.06 17.33 18.40
N THR A 220 -4.23 16.31 18.21
CA THR A 220 -3.05 16.07 19.06
C THR A 220 -1.77 16.66 18.47
N ALA A 221 -1.81 17.10 17.20
CA ALA A 221 -0.70 17.71 16.51
C ALA A 221 -0.48 19.15 17.00
N PRO A 222 0.79 19.59 17.15
CA PRO A 222 1.08 20.93 17.65
C PRO A 222 0.88 22.03 16.59
N ASN A 223 0.57 21.69 15.34
CA ASN A 223 0.61 22.59 14.19
C ASN A 223 -0.22 23.88 14.40
N ALA A 224 -1.45 23.77 14.91
CA ALA A 224 -2.28 24.95 15.18
C ALA A 224 -1.67 25.85 16.27
N ALA A 225 -1.09 25.24 17.31
CA ALA A 225 -0.46 25.96 18.40
C ALA A 225 0.90 26.57 18.01
N GLU A 226 1.66 25.89 17.14
CA GLU A 226 2.91 26.40 16.58
C GLU A 226 2.68 27.60 15.65
N ARG A 227 1.62 27.56 14.82
CA ARG A 227 1.21 28.71 13.99
C ARG A 227 0.87 29.94 14.83
N LEU A 228 0.17 29.73 15.95
CA LEU A 228 -0.15 30.80 16.91
C LEU A 228 1.05 31.21 17.78
N GLN A 229 2.20 30.55 17.60
CA GLN A 229 3.40 30.73 18.43
C GLN A 229 3.12 30.57 19.93
N TRP A 230 2.14 29.71 20.28
CA TRP A 230 1.68 29.55 21.66
C TRP A 230 2.59 28.57 22.42
N PRO A 231 3.33 29.01 23.46
CA PRO A 231 4.32 28.17 24.14
C PRO A 231 3.72 26.93 24.80
N MET A 232 4.45 25.81 24.71
CA MET A 232 3.98 24.50 25.21
C MET A 232 3.60 24.51 26.69
N HIS A 233 4.40 25.17 27.53
CA HIS A 233 4.17 25.23 28.98
C HIS A 233 2.91 26.02 29.39
N GLN A 234 2.45 26.96 28.56
CA GLN A 234 1.27 27.77 28.83
C GLN A 234 -0.01 27.10 28.30
N ARG A 235 0.07 26.45 27.14
CA ARG A 235 -1.11 25.89 26.47
C ARG A 235 -1.60 24.55 27.04
N GLU A 236 -0.72 23.70 27.59
CA GLU A 236 -1.10 22.34 27.98
C GLU A 236 -2.19 22.30 29.06
N GLY A 237 -2.09 23.18 30.07
CA GLY A 237 -3.08 23.29 31.13
C GLY A 237 -4.45 23.73 30.58
N VAL A 238 -4.46 24.74 29.73
CA VAL A 238 -5.69 25.31 29.13
C VAL A 238 -6.38 24.30 28.21
N ILE A 239 -5.63 23.66 27.32
CA ILE A 239 -6.18 22.66 26.41
C ILE A 239 -6.72 21.45 27.19
N ARG A 240 -6.04 21.04 28.27
CA ARG A 240 -6.50 19.96 29.14
C ARG A 240 -7.82 20.32 29.82
N GLU A 241 -7.92 21.52 30.39
CA GLU A 241 -9.16 21.98 31.03
C GLU A 241 -10.32 22.07 30.04
N ALA A 242 -10.09 22.61 28.84
CA ALA A 242 -11.08 22.68 27.77
C ALA A 242 -11.54 21.27 27.33
N ARG A 243 -10.63 20.31 27.23
CA ARG A 243 -10.96 18.90 26.96
C ARG A 243 -11.73 18.25 28.10
N ASP A 244 -11.44 18.60 29.34
CA ASP A 244 -12.14 18.07 30.50
C ASP A 244 -13.59 18.57 30.59
N LEU A 245 -13.87 19.82 30.17
CA LEU A 245 -15.25 20.31 29.98
C LEU A 245 -16.04 19.44 29.00
N VAL A 246 -15.46 19.19 27.83
CA VAL A 246 -16.07 18.35 26.79
C VAL A 246 -16.28 16.89 27.27
N ARG A 247 -15.34 16.35 28.06
CA ARG A 247 -15.48 15.02 28.67
C ARG A 247 -16.62 14.95 29.68
N ARG A 248 -16.81 15.99 30.50
CA ARG A 248 -17.93 16.07 31.47
C ARG A 248 -19.27 16.09 30.76
N ALA A 249 -19.33 16.65 29.55
CA ALA A 249 -20.50 16.60 28.68
C ALA A 249 -20.74 15.23 28.00
N GLY A 250 -19.90 14.22 28.29
CA GLY A 250 -20.05 12.86 27.77
C GLY A 250 -19.39 12.60 26.41
N TYR A 251 -18.64 13.57 25.88
CA TYR A 251 -17.94 13.42 24.60
C TYR A 251 -16.47 13.05 24.78
N ASN A 252 -15.95 12.22 23.88
CA ASN A 252 -14.50 12.10 23.72
C ASN A 252 -14.02 13.27 22.84
N PRO A 253 -13.17 14.20 23.33
CA PRO A 253 -12.76 15.38 22.57
C PRO A 253 -12.17 15.04 21.20
N LEU A 254 -11.40 13.95 21.09
CA LEU A 254 -10.76 13.56 19.83
C LEU A 254 -11.71 12.93 18.80
N ALA A 255 -12.93 12.55 19.22
CA ALA A 255 -13.94 11.93 18.37
C ALA A 255 -15.21 12.77 18.22
N ALA A 256 -15.34 13.85 19.00
CA ALA A 256 -16.54 14.68 19.06
C ALA A 256 -16.84 15.39 17.74
N GLU A 257 -15.81 15.92 17.08
CA GLU A 257 -15.96 16.66 15.83
C GLU A 257 -16.65 15.83 14.74
N PRO A 258 -16.15 14.63 14.34
CA PRO A 258 -16.86 13.80 13.37
C PRO A 258 -18.32 13.51 13.77
N LEU A 259 -18.57 13.19 15.04
CA LEU A 259 -19.91 12.84 15.52
C LEU A 259 -20.92 13.97 15.35
N ILE A 260 -20.53 15.20 15.73
CA ILE A 260 -21.41 16.37 15.66
C ILE A 260 -21.67 16.77 14.20
N HIS A 261 -20.64 16.79 13.36
CA HIS A 261 -20.81 17.08 11.93
C HIS A 261 -21.68 16.01 11.23
N TYR A 262 -21.46 14.72 11.50
CA TYR A 262 -22.30 13.67 10.92
C TYR A 262 -23.75 13.77 11.38
N ALA A 263 -24.01 14.13 12.64
CA ALA A 263 -25.37 14.35 13.13
C ALA A 263 -26.06 15.52 12.40
N HIS A 264 -25.34 16.62 12.17
CA HIS A 264 -25.84 17.77 11.42
C HIS A 264 -26.11 17.42 9.95
N LEU A 265 -25.15 16.78 9.28
CA LEU A 265 -25.25 16.42 7.87
C LEU A 265 -26.34 15.37 7.60
N ARG A 266 -26.57 14.44 8.53
CA ARG A 266 -27.69 13.48 8.41
C ARG A 266 -29.04 14.19 8.34
N LYS A 267 -29.23 15.26 9.12
CA LYS A 267 -30.44 16.09 9.06
C LYS A 267 -30.54 16.83 7.73
N ILE A 268 -29.42 17.37 7.22
CA ILE A 268 -29.39 18.02 5.90
C ILE A 268 -29.74 17.05 4.77
N LEU A 269 -29.22 15.83 4.82
CA LEU A 269 -29.39 14.83 3.76
C LEU A 269 -30.75 14.10 3.82
N ASP A 270 -31.54 14.28 4.86
CA ASP A 270 -32.82 13.59 5.01
C ASP A 270 -33.81 13.93 3.90
N GLY A 271 -34.20 12.94 3.08
CA GLY A 271 -35.03 13.16 1.89
C GLY A 271 -34.31 13.77 0.66
N VAL A 272 -33.02 14.13 0.76
CA VAL A 272 -32.22 14.61 -0.39
C VAL A 272 -31.84 13.47 -1.32
N VAL A 273 -31.55 12.30 -0.74
CA VAL A 273 -31.15 11.10 -1.48
C VAL A 273 -32.27 10.08 -1.41
N SER A 274 -32.76 9.64 -2.56
CA SER A 274 -33.77 8.59 -2.68
C SER A 274 -33.27 7.44 -3.56
N GLY A 275 -33.75 6.23 -3.30
CA GLY A 275 -33.33 5.02 -4.02
C GLY A 275 -32.05 4.35 -3.48
N GLY A 276 -31.56 3.31 -4.16
CA GLY A 276 -30.37 2.54 -3.75
C GLY A 276 -30.52 1.63 -2.52
N LEU A 277 -31.66 1.67 -1.81
CA LEU A 277 -31.90 0.93 -0.56
C LEU A 277 -31.68 -0.59 -0.71
N ALA A 278 -32.20 -1.21 -1.78
CA ALA A 278 -32.07 -2.64 -2.00
C ALA A 278 -30.60 -3.11 -2.16
N ARG A 279 -29.76 -2.29 -2.80
CA ARG A 279 -28.34 -2.61 -3.00
C ARG A 279 -27.52 -2.33 -1.73
N ALA A 280 -27.86 -1.26 -1.00
CA ALA A 280 -27.29 -0.99 0.32
C ALA A 280 -27.60 -2.13 1.32
N LEU A 281 -28.84 -2.63 1.32
CA LEU A 281 -29.27 -3.77 2.15
C LEU A 281 -28.52 -5.07 1.79
N ARG A 282 -28.28 -5.36 0.50
CA ARG A 282 -27.49 -6.53 0.08
C ARG A 282 -26.04 -6.43 0.53
N SER A 283 -25.37 -5.30 0.30
CA SER A 283 -23.99 -5.09 0.76
C SER A 283 -23.89 -5.16 2.28
N ALA A 284 -24.85 -4.58 3.00
CA ALA A 284 -24.92 -4.63 4.45
C ALA A 284 -25.14 -6.07 4.97
N ALA A 285 -25.91 -6.89 4.28
CA ALA A 285 -26.09 -8.30 4.64
C ALA A 285 -24.79 -9.11 4.48
N VAL A 286 -24.04 -8.87 3.40
CA VAL A 286 -22.72 -9.50 3.18
C VAL A 286 -21.71 -9.01 4.22
N ASP A 287 -21.63 -7.70 4.46
CA ASP A 287 -20.74 -7.11 5.45
C ASP A 287 -21.09 -7.57 6.87
N ARG A 288 -22.36 -7.81 7.20
CA ARG A 288 -22.77 -8.36 8.51
C ARG A 288 -22.14 -9.73 8.80
N ILE A 289 -21.95 -10.54 7.76
CA ILE A 289 -21.31 -11.86 7.87
C ILE A 289 -19.79 -11.69 7.87
N LEU A 290 -19.24 -10.98 6.88
CA LEU A 290 -17.80 -10.85 6.67
C LEU A 290 -17.10 -10.03 7.78
N LEU A 291 -17.77 -9.03 8.35
CA LEU A 291 -17.22 -8.17 9.41
C LEU A 291 -17.64 -8.64 10.81
N HIS A 292 -18.29 -9.80 10.92
CA HIS A 292 -18.67 -10.32 12.22
C HIS A 292 -17.45 -10.60 13.09
N ARG A 293 -17.53 -10.33 14.40
CA ARG A 293 -16.40 -10.47 15.34
C ARG A 293 -15.74 -11.86 15.35
N VAL A 294 -16.52 -12.92 15.10
CA VAL A 294 -16.06 -14.32 15.13
C VAL A 294 -16.06 -14.95 13.73
N ALA A 295 -17.21 -14.94 13.04
CA ALA A 295 -17.30 -15.47 11.68
C ALA A 295 -16.42 -14.71 10.67
N GLY A 296 -16.17 -13.41 10.84
CA GLY A 296 -15.30 -12.64 9.95
C GLY A 296 -13.87 -13.18 9.90
N PRO A 297 -13.15 -13.27 11.04
CA PRO A 297 -11.84 -13.92 11.11
C PRO A 297 -11.85 -15.36 10.56
N PHE A 298 -12.88 -16.16 10.87
CA PHE A 298 -12.97 -17.55 10.39
C PHE A 298 -13.11 -17.63 8.86
N ILE A 299 -13.99 -16.81 8.27
CA ILE A 299 -14.17 -16.73 6.82
C ILE A 299 -12.89 -16.21 6.17
N PHE A 300 -12.27 -15.18 6.75
CA PHE A 300 -11.01 -14.64 6.27
C PHE A 300 -9.91 -15.71 6.26
N THR A 301 -9.70 -16.42 7.37
CA THR A 301 -8.73 -17.52 7.44
C THR A 301 -9.07 -18.62 6.43
N SER A 302 -10.35 -18.96 6.25
CA SER A 302 -10.79 -19.96 5.27
C SER A 302 -10.50 -19.54 3.84
N ILE A 303 -10.76 -18.28 3.48
CA ILE A 303 -10.45 -17.72 2.16
C ILE A 303 -8.94 -17.70 1.93
N MET A 304 -8.14 -17.30 2.93
CA MET A 304 -6.68 -17.30 2.83
C MET A 304 -6.12 -18.71 2.70
N LEU A 305 -6.59 -19.67 3.49
CA LEU A 305 -6.20 -21.08 3.36
C LEU A 305 -6.56 -21.63 1.99
N GLY A 306 -7.77 -21.33 1.50
CA GLY A 306 -8.22 -21.71 0.15
C GLY A 306 -7.34 -21.10 -0.94
N LEU A 307 -6.98 -19.82 -0.81
CA LEU A 307 -6.05 -19.14 -1.73
C LEU A 307 -4.69 -19.82 -1.74
N PHE A 308 -4.06 -20.03 -0.58
CA PHE A 308 -2.74 -20.67 -0.51
C PHE A 308 -2.78 -22.10 -1.04
N ALA A 309 -3.76 -22.90 -0.62
CA ALA A 309 -3.94 -24.27 -1.11
C ALA A 309 -4.12 -24.31 -2.63
N SER A 310 -4.93 -23.39 -3.18
CA SER A 310 -5.15 -23.26 -4.63
C SER A 310 -3.86 -22.87 -5.35
N VAL A 311 -3.11 -21.89 -4.86
CA VAL A 311 -1.82 -21.48 -5.45
C VAL A 311 -0.86 -22.66 -5.54
N PHE A 312 -0.70 -23.42 -4.45
CA PHE A 312 0.22 -24.57 -4.44
C PHE A 312 -0.27 -25.73 -5.30
N TRP A 313 -1.57 -26.00 -5.32
CA TRP A 313 -2.12 -27.09 -6.12
C TRP A 313 -2.10 -26.76 -7.61
N LEU A 314 -2.59 -25.57 -8.01
CA LEU A 314 -2.61 -25.15 -9.41
C LEU A 314 -1.21 -24.94 -9.97
N ALA A 315 -0.23 -24.49 -9.17
CA ALA A 315 1.12 -24.22 -9.67
C ALA A 315 1.87 -25.50 -10.09
N LYS A 316 1.57 -26.67 -9.52
CA LYS A 316 2.27 -27.93 -9.84
C LYS A 316 2.23 -28.26 -11.33
N PHE A 317 1.11 -28.02 -11.99
CA PHE A 317 0.92 -28.34 -13.41
C PHE A 317 1.81 -27.48 -14.34
N PRO A 318 1.72 -26.14 -14.34
CA PRO A 318 2.58 -25.30 -15.17
C PRO A 318 4.05 -25.38 -14.75
N MET A 319 4.36 -25.61 -13.46
CA MET A 319 5.73 -25.89 -13.02
C MET A 319 6.31 -27.11 -13.73
N ALA A 320 5.56 -28.21 -13.78
CA ALA A 320 5.99 -29.43 -14.46
C ALA A 320 6.16 -29.23 -15.97
N TRP A 321 5.30 -28.43 -16.61
CA TRP A 321 5.44 -28.10 -18.03
C TRP A 321 6.70 -27.29 -18.33
N ILE A 322 7.01 -26.29 -17.50
CA ILE A 322 8.24 -25.50 -17.66
C ILE A 322 9.45 -26.39 -17.41
N GLN A 323 9.44 -27.23 -16.37
CA GLN A 323 10.52 -28.16 -16.07
C GLN A 323 10.77 -29.12 -17.23
N ALA A 324 9.72 -29.73 -17.77
CA ALA A 324 9.82 -30.61 -18.94
C ALA A 324 10.36 -29.87 -20.18
N GLY A 325 9.96 -28.61 -20.38
CA GLY A 325 10.48 -27.77 -21.46
C GLY A 325 11.98 -27.46 -21.29
N VAL A 326 12.42 -27.16 -20.07
CA VAL A 326 13.83 -26.93 -19.73
C VAL A 326 14.65 -28.21 -19.95
N ASP A 327 14.15 -29.36 -19.49
CA ASP A 327 14.84 -30.64 -19.64
C ASP A 327 14.92 -31.08 -21.11
N ALA A 328 13.87 -30.82 -21.91
CA ALA A 328 13.92 -31.03 -23.36
C ALA A 328 14.96 -30.13 -24.04
N LEU A 329 15.04 -28.86 -23.67
CA LEU A 329 16.04 -27.91 -24.16
C LEU A 329 17.47 -28.37 -23.82
N LYS A 330 17.70 -28.85 -22.59
CA LYS A 330 18.98 -29.46 -22.21
C LYS A 330 19.29 -30.71 -23.04
N GLY A 331 18.30 -31.57 -23.23
CA GLY A 331 18.42 -32.79 -24.02
C GLY A 331 18.80 -32.55 -25.49
N VAL A 332 18.48 -31.39 -26.04
CA VAL A 332 18.90 -30.98 -27.39
C VAL A 332 20.24 -30.24 -27.38
N ALA A 333 20.45 -29.32 -26.44
CA ALA A 333 21.66 -28.49 -26.40
C ALA A 333 22.91 -29.25 -25.96
N ALA A 334 22.79 -30.16 -24.99
CA ALA A 334 23.94 -30.87 -24.43
C ALA A 334 24.62 -31.79 -25.46
N PRO A 335 23.91 -32.64 -26.24
CA PRO A 335 24.52 -33.49 -27.27
C PRO A 335 25.22 -32.71 -28.39
N ALA A 336 24.68 -31.55 -28.78
CA ALA A 336 25.26 -30.72 -29.83
C ALA A 336 26.61 -30.10 -29.44
N LEU A 337 26.90 -30.00 -28.14
CA LEU A 337 28.08 -29.32 -27.59
C LEU A 337 29.10 -30.29 -26.97
N VAL A 338 28.93 -31.60 -27.13
CA VAL A 338 29.80 -32.64 -26.53
C VAL A 338 31.29 -32.43 -26.87
N GLN A 339 31.61 -31.84 -28.02
CA GLN A 339 32.99 -31.55 -28.43
C GLN A 339 33.65 -30.43 -27.61
N TYR A 340 32.86 -29.62 -26.91
CA TYR A 340 33.32 -28.49 -26.10
C TYR A 340 32.77 -28.63 -24.66
N PRO A 341 33.40 -29.45 -23.80
CA PRO A 341 32.86 -29.79 -22.47
C PRO A 341 32.55 -28.58 -21.58
N MET A 342 33.38 -27.53 -21.66
CA MET A 342 33.16 -26.28 -20.93
C MET A 342 31.92 -25.54 -21.45
N LEU A 343 31.77 -25.43 -22.77
CA LEU A 343 30.64 -24.72 -23.39
C LEU A 343 29.33 -25.49 -23.19
N GLN A 344 29.39 -26.82 -23.26
CA GLN A 344 28.28 -27.70 -22.91
C GLN A 344 27.80 -27.48 -21.48
N SER A 345 28.71 -27.51 -20.49
CA SER A 345 28.32 -27.30 -19.08
C SER A 345 27.84 -25.87 -18.82
N LEU A 346 28.47 -24.85 -19.42
CA LEU A 346 28.00 -23.46 -19.30
C LEU A 346 26.57 -23.32 -19.81
N ILE A 347 26.27 -23.86 -20.99
CA ILE A 347 24.96 -23.70 -21.61
C ILE A 347 23.92 -24.60 -20.93
N ALA A 348 24.22 -25.88 -20.69
CA ALA A 348 23.27 -26.82 -20.10
C ALA A 348 23.02 -26.56 -18.61
N ASP A 349 24.08 -26.39 -17.81
CA ASP A 349 24.00 -26.29 -16.35
C ASP A 349 24.00 -24.84 -15.87
N GLY A 350 24.84 -23.97 -16.45
CA GLY A 350 24.92 -22.56 -16.05
C GLY A 350 23.70 -21.75 -16.52
N VAL A 351 23.39 -21.82 -17.81
CA VAL A 351 22.35 -21.00 -18.46
C VAL A 351 20.99 -21.68 -18.41
N ILE A 352 20.83 -22.86 -19.04
CA ILE A 352 19.52 -23.50 -19.18
C ILE A 352 19.01 -24.00 -17.83
N ALA A 353 19.81 -24.70 -17.03
CA ALA A 353 19.39 -25.13 -15.70
C ALA A 353 19.15 -23.95 -14.75
N GLY A 354 20.05 -22.97 -14.74
CA GLY A 354 19.95 -21.78 -13.89
C GLY A 354 18.68 -20.96 -14.18
N VAL A 355 18.46 -20.60 -15.45
CA VAL A 355 17.25 -19.87 -15.88
C VAL A 355 16.00 -20.73 -15.71
N GLY A 356 16.09 -22.03 -16.01
CA GLY A 356 14.98 -22.97 -15.85
C GLY A 356 14.51 -23.08 -14.41
N ALA A 357 15.42 -23.26 -13.46
CA ALA A 357 15.11 -23.33 -12.03
C ALA A 357 14.37 -22.06 -11.55
N PHE A 358 14.77 -20.89 -12.05
CA PHE A 358 14.07 -19.63 -11.80
C PHE A 358 12.67 -19.58 -12.43
N LEU A 359 12.55 -19.90 -13.72
CA LEU A 359 11.29 -19.81 -14.47
C LEU A 359 10.23 -20.78 -13.96
N VAL A 360 10.64 -21.93 -13.41
CA VAL A 360 9.71 -22.89 -12.80
C VAL A 360 8.89 -22.25 -11.69
N PHE A 361 9.39 -21.26 -10.94
CA PHE A 361 8.61 -20.60 -9.88
C PHE A 361 7.64 -19.52 -10.36
N LEU A 362 7.78 -19.05 -11.60
CA LEU A 362 6.96 -17.96 -12.15
C LEU A 362 5.44 -18.25 -12.11
N PRO A 363 4.93 -19.44 -12.48
CA PRO A 363 3.50 -19.72 -12.45
C PRO A 363 2.87 -19.55 -11.07
N GLN A 364 3.56 -19.97 -10.01
CA GLN A 364 3.06 -19.85 -8.64
C GLN A 364 2.86 -18.37 -8.27
N ILE A 365 3.80 -17.51 -8.66
CA ILE A 365 3.72 -16.06 -8.45
C ILE A 365 2.54 -15.47 -9.25
N LEU A 366 2.35 -15.89 -10.50
CA LEU A 366 1.24 -15.42 -11.34
C LEU A 366 -0.13 -15.77 -10.75
N ILE A 367 -0.32 -17.03 -10.35
CA ILE A 367 -1.57 -17.51 -9.75
C ILE A 367 -1.86 -16.76 -8.45
N LEU A 368 -0.82 -16.49 -7.65
CA LEU A 368 -0.95 -15.72 -6.43
C LEU A 368 -1.38 -14.28 -6.69
N PHE A 369 -0.77 -13.59 -7.65
CA PHE A 369 -1.19 -12.24 -8.06
C PHE A 369 -2.59 -12.20 -8.68
N PHE A 370 -2.99 -13.26 -9.37
CA PHE A 370 -4.35 -13.40 -9.87
C PHE A 370 -5.36 -13.41 -8.73
N PHE A 371 -5.15 -14.25 -7.70
CA PHE A 371 -6.05 -14.29 -6.54
C PHE A 371 -6.01 -13.00 -5.71
N ILE A 372 -4.83 -12.43 -5.47
CA ILE A 372 -4.71 -11.14 -4.76
C ILE A 372 -5.42 -10.04 -5.54
N GLY A 373 -5.25 -9.98 -6.87
CA GLY A 373 -5.94 -9.04 -7.74
C GLY A 373 -7.47 -9.17 -7.67
N ILE A 374 -8.00 -10.39 -7.65
CA ILE A 374 -9.44 -10.64 -7.45
C ILE A 374 -9.91 -10.11 -6.09
N LEU A 375 -9.16 -10.37 -5.01
CA LEU A 375 -9.55 -9.92 -3.67
C LEU A 375 -9.44 -8.40 -3.49
N GLU A 376 -8.50 -7.76 -4.20
CA GLU A 376 -8.33 -6.32 -4.21
C GLU A 376 -9.43 -5.62 -5.01
N ASP A 377 -9.64 -6.02 -6.27
CA ASP A 377 -10.64 -5.44 -7.16
C ASP A 377 -12.08 -5.72 -6.70
N SER A 378 -12.31 -6.83 -6.00
CA SER A 378 -13.61 -7.10 -5.37
C SER A 378 -13.90 -6.23 -4.15
N GLY A 379 -12.91 -5.51 -3.64
CA GLY A 379 -13.01 -4.71 -2.42
C GLY A 379 -12.93 -5.51 -1.13
N TYR A 380 -12.70 -6.84 -1.19
CA TYR A 380 -12.58 -7.69 -0.01
C TYR A 380 -11.36 -7.31 0.85
N MET A 381 -10.25 -6.90 0.23
CA MET A 381 -9.02 -6.52 0.94
C MET A 381 -9.23 -5.42 2.01
N ALA A 382 -10.13 -4.48 1.76
CA ALA A 382 -10.46 -3.45 2.75
C ALA A 382 -11.24 -3.99 3.96
N ARG A 383 -12.10 -5.01 3.76
CA ARG A 383 -12.78 -5.70 4.87
C ARG A 383 -11.79 -6.54 5.66
N ALA A 384 -10.90 -7.26 4.96
CA ALA A 384 -9.82 -8.01 5.59
C ALA A 384 -8.95 -7.08 6.46
N ALA A 385 -8.55 -5.91 5.94
CA ALA A 385 -7.82 -4.90 6.70
C ALA A 385 -8.59 -4.44 7.95
N PHE A 386 -9.91 -4.22 7.86
CA PHE A 386 -10.74 -3.88 9.01
C PHE A 386 -10.81 -5.00 10.06
N ILE A 387 -10.97 -6.26 9.65
CA ILE A 387 -10.97 -7.42 10.56
C ILE A 387 -9.62 -7.53 11.27
N MET A 388 -8.53 -7.32 10.53
CA MET A 388 -7.16 -7.43 11.02
C MET A 388 -6.74 -6.22 11.87
N ASP A 389 -7.39 -5.07 11.75
CA ASP A 389 -7.09 -3.86 12.54
C ASP A 389 -7.09 -4.16 14.04
N ARG A 390 -8.06 -4.94 14.53
CA ARG A 390 -8.13 -5.34 15.94
C ARG A 390 -6.92 -6.18 16.39
N LEU A 391 -6.41 -7.06 15.53
CA LEU A 391 -5.25 -7.89 15.85
C LEU A 391 -3.97 -7.03 15.84
N PHE A 392 -3.89 -6.10 14.90
CA PHE A 392 -2.72 -5.25 14.65
C PHE A 392 -2.63 -4.07 15.61
N SER A 393 -3.76 -3.58 16.12
CA SER A 393 -3.81 -2.49 17.09
C SER A 393 -3.09 -2.84 18.39
N TRP A 394 -3.07 -4.13 18.77
CA TRP A 394 -2.29 -4.60 19.92
C TRP A 394 -0.77 -4.40 19.71
N CYS A 395 -0.30 -4.57 18.47
CA CYS A 395 1.07 -4.31 18.08
C CYS A 395 1.35 -2.82 17.79
N GLY A 396 0.38 -1.92 17.97
CA GLY A 396 0.53 -0.50 17.63
C GLY A 396 0.54 -0.21 16.12
N LEU A 397 0.07 -1.16 15.30
CA LEU A 397 -0.08 -1.01 13.85
C LEU A 397 -1.56 -0.84 13.47
N ASN A 398 -1.78 -0.34 12.26
CA ASN A 398 -3.10 -0.15 11.68
C ASN A 398 -3.47 -1.35 10.78
N GLY A 399 -4.76 -1.65 10.62
CA GLY A 399 -5.26 -2.63 9.65
C GLY A 399 -4.73 -2.46 8.22
N LYS A 400 -4.35 -1.24 7.79
CA LYS A 400 -3.67 -1.00 6.50
C LYS A 400 -2.30 -1.70 6.40
N SER A 401 -1.62 -1.98 7.51
CA SER A 401 -0.35 -2.73 7.54
C SER A 401 -0.51 -4.20 7.19
N PHE A 402 -1.72 -4.75 7.29
CA PHE A 402 -1.99 -6.13 6.91
C PHE A 402 -1.78 -6.37 5.41
N VAL A 403 -2.20 -5.44 4.55
CA VAL A 403 -2.11 -5.61 3.08
C VAL A 403 -0.66 -5.77 2.62
N PRO A 404 0.31 -4.93 3.07
CA PRO A 404 1.72 -5.14 2.78
C PRO A 404 2.31 -6.44 3.31
N LEU A 405 1.92 -6.88 4.51
CA LEU A 405 2.44 -8.12 5.07
C LEU A 405 1.89 -9.36 4.36
N LEU A 406 0.61 -9.34 3.99
CA LEU A 406 0.00 -10.38 3.16
C LEU A 406 0.68 -10.45 1.78
N SER A 407 0.90 -9.29 1.16
CA SER A 407 1.66 -9.19 -0.10
C SER A 407 3.11 -9.66 0.10
N GLY A 408 3.71 -9.45 1.28
CA GLY A 408 5.02 -9.96 1.66
C GLY A 408 5.13 -11.50 1.66
N PHE A 409 4.08 -12.21 2.09
CA PHE A 409 4.00 -13.68 1.99
C PHE A 409 4.00 -14.17 0.54
N ALA A 410 3.54 -13.34 -0.40
CA ALA A 410 3.69 -13.61 -1.82
C ALA A 410 5.11 -13.29 -2.28
N CYS A 411 5.49 -12.02 -2.17
CA CYS A 411 6.81 -11.53 -2.52
C CYS A 411 7.16 -10.30 -1.68
N ALA A 412 8.37 -10.30 -1.13
CA ALA A 412 8.84 -9.22 -0.27
C ALA A 412 8.94 -7.87 -0.99
N ILE A 413 9.27 -7.86 -2.29
CA ILE A 413 9.42 -6.61 -3.07
C ILE A 413 8.10 -5.83 -3.18
N PRO A 414 7.00 -6.37 -3.76
CA PRO A 414 5.72 -5.69 -3.82
C PRO A 414 5.12 -5.48 -2.43
N GLY A 415 5.38 -6.38 -1.47
CA GLY A 415 5.03 -6.18 -0.06
C GLY A 415 5.65 -4.89 0.49
N LEU A 416 6.97 -4.72 0.38
CA LEU A 416 7.69 -3.51 0.78
C LEU A 416 7.19 -2.27 0.04
N LEU A 417 7.03 -2.34 -1.28
CA LEU A 417 6.54 -1.20 -2.08
C LEU A 417 5.12 -0.80 -1.70
N SER A 418 4.26 -1.74 -1.34
CA SER A 418 2.89 -1.47 -0.93
C SER A 418 2.79 -0.80 0.44
N THR A 419 3.83 -0.84 1.28
CA THR A 419 3.85 -0.08 2.55
C THR A 419 3.66 1.42 2.34
N ARG A 420 3.90 1.95 1.13
CA ARG A 420 3.63 3.34 0.76
C ARG A 420 2.16 3.76 0.94
N THR A 421 1.23 2.82 1.01
CA THR A 421 -0.20 3.11 1.26
C THR A 421 -0.49 3.42 2.73
N ILE A 422 0.50 3.24 3.62
CA ILE A 422 0.40 3.60 5.03
C ILE A 422 0.80 5.08 5.17
N GLU A 423 -0.15 5.90 5.63
CA GLU A 423 -0.01 7.36 5.76
C GLU A 423 1.00 7.74 6.85
N ASP A 424 0.94 7.09 8.02
CA ASP A 424 1.88 7.36 9.12
C ASP A 424 3.29 6.85 8.76
N PRO A 425 4.29 7.74 8.63
CA PRO A 425 5.65 7.34 8.25
C PRO A 425 6.29 6.38 9.25
N LYS A 426 5.92 6.45 10.54
CA LYS A 426 6.44 5.57 11.57
C LYS A 426 5.85 4.15 11.46
N ALA A 427 4.53 4.04 11.33
CA ALA A 427 3.86 2.76 11.07
C ALA A 427 4.31 2.13 9.74
N ARG A 428 4.54 2.95 8.71
CA ARG A 428 5.09 2.50 7.43
C ARG A 428 6.47 1.87 7.60
N LEU A 429 7.36 2.52 8.36
CA LEU A 429 8.70 2.00 8.64
C LEU A 429 8.66 0.69 9.42
N ALA A 430 7.87 0.63 10.50
CA ALA A 430 7.70 -0.59 11.29
C ALA A 430 7.16 -1.76 10.45
N THR A 431 6.19 -1.49 9.58
CA THR A 431 5.65 -2.51 8.66
C THR A 431 6.70 -2.93 7.64
N ALA A 432 7.48 -2.00 7.09
CA ALA A 432 8.55 -2.31 6.15
C ALA A 432 9.64 -3.21 6.79
N PHE A 433 10.00 -3.01 8.05
CA PHE A 433 10.92 -3.89 8.77
C PHE A 433 10.31 -5.27 9.10
N ALA A 434 8.98 -5.37 9.22
CA ALA A 434 8.30 -6.63 9.48
C ALA A 434 8.14 -7.50 8.21
N VAL A 435 8.02 -6.89 7.02
CA VAL A 435 7.80 -7.61 5.74
C VAL A 435 8.86 -8.70 5.46
N PRO A 436 10.18 -8.49 5.65
CA PRO A 436 11.20 -9.50 5.37
C PRO A 436 11.07 -10.80 6.17
N PHE A 437 10.40 -10.76 7.33
CA PHE A 437 10.12 -11.94 8.15
C PHE A 437 8.97 -12.79 7.60
N MET A 438 8.19 -12.26 6.65
CA MET A 438 7.18 -13.03 5.93
C MET A 438 7.89 -13.99 4.98
N SER A 439 7.73 -15.29 5.23
CA SER A 439 8.32 -16.31 4.37
C SER A 439 7.58 -16.33 3.04
N CYS A 440 8.26 -15.94 1.96
CA CYS A 440 7.65 -15.89 0.64
C CYS A 440 7.34 -17.29 0.11
N SER A 441 6.31 -17.39 -0.74
CA SER A 441 5.86 -18.66 -1.31
C SER A 441 6.94 -19.38 -2.15
N ALA A 442 7.93 -18.64 -2.66
CA ALA A 442 9.09 -19.18 -3.38
C ALA A 442 10.08 -19.95 -2.49
N ARG A 443 10.05 -19.75 -1.16
CA ARG A 443 10.86 -20.54 -0.22
C ARG A 443 10.29 -21.93 0.04
N PHE A 444 9.00 -22.12 -0.22
CA PHE A 444 8.33 -23.38 0.08
C PHE A 444 8.98 -24.58 -0.63
N PRO A 445 9.33 -24.54 -1.93
CA PRO A 445 9.96 -25.68 -2.61
C PRO A 445 11.36 -25.98 -2.06
N VAL A 446 12.11 -24.95 -1.66
CA VAL A 446 13.40 -25.13 -0.97
C VAL A 446 13.19 -25.83 0.37
N TYR A 447 12.22 -25.38 1.16
CA TYR A 447 11.89 -26.01 2.44
C TYR A 447 11.39 -27.45 2.25
N ALA A 448 10.55 -27.69 1.25
CA ALA A 448 10.05 -29.02 0.93
C ALA A 448 11.21 -29.96 0.53
N LEU A 449 12.14 -29.50 -0.31
CA LEU A 449 13.32 -30.27 -0.68
C LEU A 449 14.20 -30.57 0.54
N MET A 450 14.51 -29.56 1.36
CA MET A 450 15.34 -29.75 2.55
C MET A 450 14.66 -30.66 3.58
N CYS A 451 13.35 -30.52 3.78
CA CYS A 451 12.60 -31.41 4.67
C CYS A 451 12.62 -32.85 4.13
N ALA A 452 12.35 -33.05 2.84
CA ALA A 452 12.39 -34.38 2.22
C ALA A 452 13.78 -35.02 2.25
N ALA A 453 14.83 -34.23 2.05
CA ALA A 453 16.21 -34.72 2.02
C ALA A 453 16.77 -35.04 3.41
N PHE A 454 16.45 -34.22 4.43
CA PHE A 454 17.08 -34.32 5.75
C PHE A 454 16.13 -34.82 6.85
N ILE A 455 14.89 -34.33 6.88
CA ILE A 455 13.94 -34.62 7.97
C ILE A 455 13.22 -35.95 7.74
N GLY A 456 12.78 -36.20 6.50
CA GLY A 456 12.09 -37.44 6.12
C GLY A 456 12.86 -38.71 6.51
N PRO A 457 14.15 -38.83 6.16
CA PRO A 457 14.97 -39.99 6.51
C PRO A 457 15.23 -40.16 8.02
N LEU A 458 15.31 -39.06 8.78
CA LEU A 458 15.62 -39.09 10.21
C LEU A 458 14.41 -39.39 11.09
N TYR A 459 13.24 -38.83 10.78
CA TYR A 459 12.08 -38.83 11.67
C TYR A 459 10.85 -39.53 11.09
N GLY A 460 10.87 -39.89 9.80
CA GLY A 460 9.78 -40.59 9.12
C GLY A 460 8.72 -39.68 8.49
N PRO A 461 7.73 -40.28 7.80
CA PRO A 461 6.73 -39.56 7.02
C PRO A 461 5.83 -38.70 7.92
N GLY A 462 5.61 -37.45 7.52
CA GLY A 462 4.76 -36.47 8.22
C GLY A 462 5.52 -35.40 9.02
N TRP A 463 6.71 -35.73 9.54
CA TRP A 463 7.57 -34.75 10.23
C TRP A 463 8.03 -33.61 9.33
N GLU A 464 8.21 -33.89 8.04
CA GLU A 464 8.50 -32.87 7.02
C GLU A 464 7.47 -31.74 7.02
N SER A 465 6.18 -32.09 7.12
CA SER A 465 5.10 -31.10 7.13
C SER A 465 5.09 -30.29 8.44
N ILE A 466 5.36 -30.94 9.58
CA ILE A 466 5.43 -30.26 10.88
C ILE A 466 6.60 -29.27 10.90
N VAL A 467 7.79 -29.70 10.48
CA VAL A 467 8.98 -28.84 10.42
C VAL A 467 8.76 -27.68 9.45
N MET A 468 8.19 -27.94 8.28
CA MET A 468 7.88 -26.90 7.30
C MET A 468 6.89 -25.86 7.85
N VAL A 469 5.85 -26.28 8.58
CA VAL A 469 4.95 -25.36 9.30
C VAL A 469 5.71 -24.59 10.37
N GLY A 470 6.55 -25.26 11.16
CA GLY A 470 7.39 -24.64 12.19
C GLY A 470 8.28 -23.54 11.63
N MET A 471 8.95 -23.76 10.50
CA MET A 471 9.80 -22.77 9.84
C MET A 471 9.01 -21.50 9.42
N HIS A 472 7.77 -21.65 8.95
CA HIS A 472 6.92 -20.50 8.62
C HIS A 472 6.43 -19.77 9.87
N VAL A 473 6.15 -20.50 10.96
CA VAL A 473 5.75 -19.92 12.25
C VAL A 473 6.90 -19.14 12.88
N ILE A 474 8.15 -19.60 12.76
CA ILE A 474 9.32 -18.87 13.26
C ILE A 474 9.40 -17.47 12.64
N GLY A 475 9.15 -17.32 11.33
CA GLY A 475 9.10 -16.01 10.69
C GLY A 475 8.07 -15.08 11.35
N LEU A 476 6.86 -15.58 11.61
CA LEU A 476 5.81 -14.83 12.30
C LEU A 476 6.21 -14.49 13.75
N LEU A 477 6.86 -15.42 14.45
CA LEU A 477 7.37 -15.25 15.81
C LEU A 477 8.46 -14.18 15.91
N PHE A 478 9.21 -13.88 14.85
CA PHE A 478 10.13 -12.73 14.82
C PHE A 478 9.46 -11.45 14.32
N ALA A 479 8.54 -11.56 13.35
CA ALA A 479 7.85 -10.42 12.78
C ALA A 479 7.04 -9.64 13.83
N VAL A 480 6.24 -10.34 14.64
CA VAL A 480 5.32 -9.73 15.60
C VAL A 480 6.07 -8.99 16.72
N PRO A 481 7.06 -9.59 17.41
CA PRO A 481 7.86 -8.88 18.42
C PRO A 481 8.66 -7.73 17.83
N THR A 482 9.24 -7.88 16.63
CA THR A 482 9.99 -6.80 15.99
C THR A 482 9.08 -5.60 15.73
N ALA A 483 7.89 -5.84 15.16
CA ALA A 483 6.90 -4.80 14.97
C ALA A 483 6.49 -4.15 16.31
N PHE A 484 6.18 -4.95 17.33
CA PHE A 484 5.81 -4.47 18.66
C PHE A 484 6.91 -3.61 19.31
N VAL A 485 8.17 -4.04 19.23
CA VAL A 485 9.30 -3.30 19.81
C VAL A 485 9.51 -1.97 19.10
N LEU A 486 9.46 -1.99 17.77
CA LEU A 486 9.60 -0.78 16.95
C LEU A 486 8.46 0.21 17.21
N THR A 487 7.22 -0.25 17.25
CA THR A 487 6.06 0.64 17.44
C THR A 487 6.00 1.22 18.86
N ARG A 488 6.27 0.39 19.88
CA ARG A 488 6.06 0.77 21.30
C ARG A 488 7.23 1.50 21.92
N PHE A 489 8.46 1.06 21.66
CA PHE A 489 9.66 1.58 22.34
C PHE A 489 10.46 2.55 21.47
N VAL A 490 10.69 2.20 20.20
CA VAL A 490 11.58 2.96 19.30
C VAL A 490 10.87 4.15 18.66
N LEU A 491 9.80 3.91 17.90
CA LEU A 491 9.11 4.93 17.11
C LEU A 491 8.02 5.65 17.92
N ARG A 492 7.51 5.01 18.98
CA ARG A 492 6.44 5.52 19.88
C ARG A 492 5.24 6.03 19.10
N ILE A 493 4.63 5.13 18.34
CA ILE A 493 3.48 5.44 17.48
C ILE A 493 2.26 5.73 18.36
N ARG A 494 1.53 6.81 18.06
CA ARG A 494 0.27 7.13 18.73
C ARG A 494 -0.88 6.45 17.99
N PRO A 495 -1.83 5.81 18.70
CA PRO A 495 -2.99 5.21 18.06
C PRO A 495 -3.84 6.32 17.43
N GLN A 496 -3.95 6.30 16.09
CA GLN A 496 -4.85 7.17 15.35
C GLN A 496 -6.18 6.43 15.12
N PRO A 497 -7.33 7.12 15.20
CA PRO A 497 -8.62 6.49 14.88
C PRO A 497 -8.59 5.97 13.44
N PHE A 498 -8.77 4.66 13.28
CA PHE A 498 -8.77 4.04 11.97
C PHE A 498 -10.07 4.34 11.23
N VAL A 499 -10.02 5.26 10.28
CA VAL A 499 -11.15 5.58 9.40
C VAL A 499 -10.86 5.02 8.01
N LEU A 500 -11.41 3.84 7.70
CA LEU A 500 -11.29 3.21 6.38
C LEU A 500 -12.56 3.42 5.55
N GLU A 501 -12.43 3.99 4.34
CA GLU A 501 -13.44 3.81 3.29
C GLU A 501 -13.58 2.31 3.02
N LEU A 502 -14.70 1.68 3.34
CA LEU A 502 -14.96 0.36 2.78
C LEU A 502 -15.37 0.58 1.31
N PRO A 503 -14.51 0.22 0.32
CA PRO A 503 -14.83 0.35 -1.09
C PRO A 503 -16.05 -0.50 -1.41
N ARG A 504 -16.72 -0.28 -2.53
CA ARG A 504 -17.87 -1.13 -2.88
C ARG A 504 -17.43 -2.53 -3.30
N TYR A 505 -18.31 -3.51 -3.11
CA TYR A 505 -18.19 -4.79 -3.81
C TYR A 505 -18.33 -4.53 -5.30
N GLN A 506 -17.29 -4.91 -6.03
CA GLN A 506 -17.25 -4.83 -7.49
C GLN A 506 -16.89 -6.21 -8.02
N LEU A 507 -17.34 -6.53 -9.23
CA LEU A 507 -16.85 -7.72 -9.91
C LEU A 507 -15.51 -7.36 -10.56
N PRO A 508 -14.43 -8.10 -10.28
CA PRO A 508 -13.13 -7.83 -10.88
C PRO A 508 -13.24 -7.96 -12.39
N LYS A 509 -12.70 -6.99 -13.13
CA LYS A 509 -12.66 -7.06 -14.59
C LYS A 509 -11.52 -8.02 -14.98
N PRO A 510 -11.79 -9.12 -15.72
CA PRO A 510 -10.75 -10.10 -16.04
C PRO A 510 -9.54 -9.49 -16.75
N ARG A 511 -9.78 -8.48 -17.60
CA ARG A 511 -8.72 -7.73 -18.28
C ARG A 511 -7.76 -7.05 -17.32
N ASP A 512 -8.27 -6.40 -16.27
CA ASP A 512 -7.45 -5.62 -15.34
C ASP A 512 -6.61 -6.55 -14.46
N VAL A 513 -7.21 -7.65 -13.99
CA VAL A 513 -6.52 -8.70 -13.22
C VAL A 513 -5.41 -9.35 -14.06
N LEU A 514 -5.69 -9.74 -15.30
CA LEU A 514 -4.71 -10.37 -16.19
C LEU A 514 -3.58 -9.40 -16.57
N TRP A 515 -3.91 -8.14 -16.83
CA TRP A 515 -2.92 -7.11 -17.13
C TRP A 515 -1.98 -6.86 -15.96
N ARG A 516 -2.51 -6.76 -14.73
CA ARG A 516 -1.72 -6.62 -13.51
C ARG A 516 -0.84 -7.86 -13.27
N MET A 517 -1.39 -9.05 -13.50
CA MET A 517 -0.64 -10.31 -13.43
C MET A 517 0.57 -10.29 -14.39
N TRP A 518 0.37 -9.86 -15.65
CA TRP A 518 1.44 -9.73 -16.64
C TRP A 518 2.50 -8.69 -16.26
N GLN A 519 2.08 -7.50 -15.79
CA GLN A 519 2.99 -6.45 -15.36
C GLN A 519 3.92 -6.93 -14.25
N ASN A 520 3.37 -7.59 -13.22
CA ASN A 520 4.15 -8.14 -12.12
C ASN A 520 5.09 -9.26 -12.60
N ALA A 521 4.66 -10.09 -13.54
CA ALA A 521 5.49 -11.12 -14.17
C ALA A 521 6.71 -10.50 -14.88
N ALA A 522 6.46 -9.49 -15.72
CA ALA A 522 7.48 -8.82 -16.50
C ALA A 522 8.48 -8.07 -15.59
N GLU A 523 8.00 -7.43 -14.53
CA GLU A 523 8.86 -6.80 -13.52
C GLU A 523 9.72 -7.83 -12.78
N PHE A 524 9.16 -8.97 -12.40
CA PHE A 524 9.90 -10.06 -11.77
C PHE A 524 10.98 -10.64 -12.70
N ILE A 525 10.64 -10.95 -13.96
CA ILE A 525 11.58 -11.50 -14.94
C ILE A 525 12.71 -10.50 -15.23
N SER A 526 12.39 -9.23 -15.46
CA SER A 526 13.40 -8.23 -15.83
C SER A 526 14.33 -7.86 -14.67
N LYS A 527 13.81 -7.71 -13.44
CA LYS A 527 14.60 -7.29 -12.27
C LYS A 527 15.27 -8.45 -11.55
N ALA A 528 14.52 -9.50 -11.21
CA ALA A 528 15.06 -10.65 -10.49
C ALA A 528 15.81 -11.60 -11.43
N GLY A 529 15.27 -11.84 -12.63
CA GLY A 529 15.86 -12.77 -13.59
C GLY A 529 17.25 -12.37 -14.06
N THR A 530 17.51 -11.07 -14.28
CA THR A 530 18.84 -10.57 -14.70
C THR A 530 19.91 -10.79 -13.62
N VAL A 531 19.57 -10.49 -12.36
CA VAL A 531 20.44 -10.71 -11.21
C VAL A 531 20.70 -12.20 -11.03
N ILE A 532 19.64 -13.01 -10.99
CA ILE A 532 19.75 -14.47 -10.83
C ILE A 532 20.61 -15.08 -11.94
N PHE A 533 20.37 -14.70 -13.20
CA PHE A 533 21.16 -15.18 -14.35
C PHE A 533 22.65 -14.86 -14.21
N ALA A 534 23.00 -13.63 -13.80
CA ALA A 534 24.40 -13.26 -13.58
C ALA A 534 25.04 -14.10 -12.46
N ILE A 535 24.32 -14.31 -11.35
CA ILE A 535 24.79 -15.14 -10.24
C ILE A 535 24.91 -16.60 -10.64
N THR A 536 23.97 -17.19 -11.39
CA THR A 536 24.07 -18.60 -11.80
C THR A 536 25.27 -18.85 -12.68
N ILE A 537 25.64 -17.90 -13.56
CA ILE A 537 26.89 -17.97 -14.32
C ILE A 537 28.12 -17.90 -13.41
N ILE A 538 28.13 -16.99 -12.43
CA ILE A 538 29.25 -16.85 -11.49
C ILE A 538 29.38 -18.12 -10.63
N VAL A 539 28.30 -18.61 -10.04
CA VAL A 539 28.28 -19.83 -9.21
C VAL A 539 28.71 -21.03 -10.05
N TRP A 540 28.21 -21.16 -11.28
CA TRP A 540 28.68 -22.19 -12.21
C TRP A 540 30.19 -22.09 -12.43
N ALA A 541 30.74 -20.91 -12.72
CA ALA A 541 32.16 -20.72 -12.95
C ALA A 541 33.00 -21.09 -11.71
N LEU A 542 32.53 -20.71 -10.52
CA LEU A 542 33.18 -21.05 -9.24
C LEU A 542 33.12 -22.56 -8.95
N CYS A 543 32.05 -23.26 -9.36
CA CYS A 543 31.91 -24.70 -9.21
C CYS A 543 32.68 -25.49 -10.27
N TYR A 544 32.86 -24.92 -11.47
CA TYR A 544 33.53 -25.57 -12.60
C TYR A 544 35.06 -25.44 -12.53
N PHE A 545 35.58 -24.28 -12.10
CA PHE A 545 37.02 -24.02 -12.05
C PHE A 545 37.62 -24.18 -10.65
N PRO A 546 38.88 -24.63 -10.54
CA PRO A 546 39.76 -25.12 -11.60
C PRO A 546 39.47 -26.59 -11.96
N GLN A 547 39.59 -26.94 -13.25
CA GLN A 547 39.55 -28.34 -13.67
C GLN A 547 40.93 -28.98 -13.63
N ASN A 548 41.01 -30.15 -13.00
CA ASN A 548 42.23 -30.97 -12.98
C ASN A 548 42.04 -32.17 -13.90
N THR A 549 42.60 -32.12 -15.11
CA THR A 549 42.44 -33.17 -16.14
C THR A 549 43.04 -34.52 -15.73
N GLN A 550 43.96 -34.53 -14.77
CA GLN A 550 44.62 -35.76 -14.28
C GLN A 550 43.82 -36.50 -13.19
N LEU A 551 42.68 -35.95 -12.73
CA LEU A 551 41.94 -36.49 -11.58
C LEU A 551 41.29 -37.84 -11.91
N ALA A 552 40.71 -37.97 -13.11
CA ALA A 552 40.11 -39.22 -13.57
C ALA A 552 41.17 -40.33 -13.78
N GLU A 553 42.36 -39.96 -14.26
CA GLU A 553 43.48 -40.90 -14.43
C GLU A 553 44.04 -41.37 -13.10
N LYS A 554 44.17 -40.47 -12.10
CA LYS A 554 44.59 -40.83 -10.74
C LYS A 554 43.61 -41.76 -10.05
N ILE A 555 42.30 -41.49 -10.13
CA ILE A 555 41.26 -42.34 -9.52
C ILE A 555 41.24 -43.73 -10.17
N ARG A 556 41.44 -43.80 -11.49
CA ARG A 556 41.54 -45.07 -12.24
C ARG A 556 42.80 -45.85 -11.86
N ALA A 557 43.92 -45.17 -11.62
CA ALA A 557 45.18 -45.78 -11.19
C ALA A 557 45.09 -46.32 -9.75
N GLU A 558 44.38 -45.63 -8.85
CA GLU A 558 44.19 -46.04 -7.46
C GLU A 558 43.14 -47.15 -7.28
N ASN A 559 42.16 -47.25 -8.20
CA ASN A 559 41.07 -48.22 -8.11
C ASN A 559 40.80 -48.91 -9.46
N PRO A 560 41.66 -49.85 -9.89
CA PRO A 560 41.60 -50.47 -11.22
C PRO A 560 40.38 -51.38 -11.46
N THR A 561 39.62 -51.74 -10.42
CA THR A 561 38.43 -52.60 -10.51
C THR A 561 37.12 -51.85 -10.73
N LEU A 562 37.13 -50.51 -10.69
CA LEU A 562 35.93 -49.69 -10.90
C LEU A 562 35.54 -49.61 -12.37
N SER A 563 34.23 -49.59 -12.64
CA SER A 563 33.70 -49.37 -13.98
C SER A 563 34.00 -47.95 -14.49
N ALA A 564 34.04 -47.76 -15.81
CA ALA A 564 34.32 -46.44 -16.41
C ALA A 564 33.33 -45.36 -15.95
N ASN A 565 32.06 -45.72 -15.72
CA ASN A 565 31.05 -44.81 -15.19
C ASN A 565 31.31 -44.43 -13.73
N GLU A 566 31.73 -45.36 -12.88
CA GLU A 566 32.05 -45.08 -11.48
C GLU A 566 33.30 -44.21 -11.31
N VAL A 567 34.31 -44.42 -12.16
CA VAL A 567 35.50 -43.56 -12.21
C VAL A 567 35.12 -42.14 -12.61
N GLN A 568 34.23 -41.98 -13.60
CA GLN A 568 33.78 -40.67 -14.07
C GLN A 568 32.93 -39.94 -13.02
N LEU A 569 32.05 -40.66 -12.31
CA LEU A 569 31.25 -40.11 -11.21
C LEU A 569 32.14 -39.63 -10.05
N ARG A 570 33.13 -40.43 -9.64
CA ARG A 570 34.08 -40.07 -8.58
C ARG A 570 34.99 -38.90 -8.99
N ALA A 571 35.40 -38.86 -10.25
CA ALA A 571 36.19 -37.74 -10.78
C ALA A 571 35.40 -36.43 -10.81
N GLN A 572 34.10 -36.47 -11.13
CA GLN A 572 33.21 -35.31 -11.05
C GLN A 572 33.05 -34.83 -9.60
N ALA A 573 32.75 -35.73 -8.67
CA ALA A 573 32.62 -35.39 -7.24
C ALA A 573 33.89 -34.77 -6.66
N ALA A 574 35.06 -35.35 -6.96
CA ALA A 574 36.36 -34.81 -6.52
C ALA A 574 36.73 -33.50 -7.24
N GLY A 575 36.27 -33.30 -8.47
CA GLY A 575 36.43 -32.05 -9.21
C GLY A 575 35.66 -30.89 -8.55
N ILE A 576 34.41 -31.13 -8.16
CA ILE A 576 33.59 -30.14 -7.43
C ILE A 576 34.21 -29.82 -6.06
N GLU A 577 34.78 -30.79 -5.37
CA GLU A 577 35.48 -30.58 -4.10
C GLU A 577 36.75 -29.70 -4.24
N GLN A 578 37.48 -29.82 -5.36
CA GLN A 578 38.68 -29.05 -5.65
C GLN A 578 38.40 -27.68 -6.30
N SER A 579 37.14 -27.41 -6.69
CA SER A 579 36.69 -26.15 -7.28
C SER A 579 36.92 -24.95 -6.36
N TRP A 580 36.90 -23.74 -6.90
CA TRP A 580 36.98 -22.51 -6.10
C TRP A 580 35.83 -22.44 -5.09
N MET A 581 34.62 -22.85 -5.49
CA MET A 581 33.48 -22.91 -4.59
C MET A 581 33.68 -23.96 -3.49
N GLY A 582 34.19 -25.15 -3.82
CA GLY A 582 34.48 -26.22 -2.85
C GLY A 582 35.54 -25.80 -1.82
N ARG A 583 36.62 -25.16 -2.26
CA ARG A 583 37.66 -24.59 -1.37
C ARG A 583 37.10 -23.49 -0.47
N PHE A 584 36.30 -22.59 -1.04
CA PHE A 584 35.66 -21.52 -0.28
C PHE A 584 34.68 -22.09 0.76
N GLY A 585 33.89 -23.11 0.38
CA GLY A 585 33.01 -23.85 1.30
C GLY A 585 33.77 -24.46 2.48
N LYS A 586 34.89 -25.15 2.22
CA LYS A 586 35.76 -25.70 3.29
C LYS A 586 36.39 -24.64 4.18
N ALA A 587 36.76 -23.49 3.62
CA ALA A 587 37.31 -22.38 4.39
C ALA A 587 36.27 -21.76 5.35
N VAL A 588 35.00 -21.74 4.93
CA VAL A 588 33.89 -21.19 5.72
C VAL A 588 33.23 -22.24 6.63
N GLN A 589 33.39 -23.53 6.32
CA GLN A 589 32.82 -24.67 7.06
C GLN A 589 32.99 -24.56 8.59
N PRO A 590 34.13 -24.11 9.16
CA PRO A 590 34.30 -24.01 10.62
C PRO A 590 33.25 -23.13 11.32
N ILE A 591 32.64 -22.17 10.61
CA ILE A 591 31.55 -21.34 11.14
C ILE A 591 30.25 -22.14 11.29
N PHE A 592 30.03 -23.12 10.42
CA PHE A 592 28.82 -23.95 10.38
C PHE A 592 29.01 -25.34 11.02
N ASP A 593 30.24 -25.73 11.38
CA ASP A 593 30.53 -26.96 12.14
C ASP A 593 29.68 -27.12 13.42
N PRO A 594 29.40 -26.07 14.22
CA PRO A 594 28.50 -26.19 15.38
C PRO A 594 27.07 -26.62 15.03
N CYS A 595 26.64 -26.36 13.78
CA CYS A 595 25.35 -26.78 13.25
C CYS A 595 25.40 -28.18 12.59
N GLY A 596 26.57 -28.81 12.54
CA GLY A 596 26.79 -30.12 11.89
C GLY A 596 26.77 -30.08 10.36
N PHE A 597 27.04 -28.92 9.74
CA PHE A 597 27.01 -28.79 8.28
C PHE A 597 28.34 -29.21 7.67
N ASP A 598 28.29 -30.07 6.65
CA ASP A 598 29.47 -30.39 5.85
C ASP A 598 29.81 -29.25 4.87
N TRP A 599 30.95 -29.36 4.18
CA TRP A 599 31.37 -28.35 3.21
C TRP A 599 30.37 -28.22 2.04
N LYS A 600 29.62 -29.28 1.69
CA LYS A 600 28.64 -29.27 0.58
C LYS A 600 27.41 -28.43 0.95
N ILE A 601 26.86 -28.64 2.14
CA ILE A 601 25.77 -27.83 2.70
C ILE A 601 26.25 -26.39 2.86
N THR A 602 27.48 -26.17 3.33
CA THR A 602 28.08 -24.83 3.43
C THR A 602 28.16 -24.13 2.08
N VAL A 603 28.58 -24.81 1.02
CA VAL A 603 28.56 -24.30 -0.36
C VAL A 603 27.13 -23.95 -0.79
N GLY A 604 26.16 -24.81 -0.50
CA GLY A 604 24.74 -24.56 -0.76
C GLY A 604 24.24 -23.28 -0.06
N VAL A 605 24.57 -23.10 1.22
CA VAL A 605 24.21 -21.90 2.01
C VAL A 605 24.82 -20.64 1.38
N LEU A 606 26.09 -20.68 1.01
CA LEU A 606 26.80 -19.54 0.41
C LEU A 606 26.24 -19.19 -0.98
N ALA A 607 25.97 -20.20 -1.81
CA ALA A 607 25.33 -20.01 -3.11
C ALA A 607 23.88 -19.51 -3.00
N SER A 608 23.21 -19.75 -1.88
CA SER A 608 21.84 -19.30 -1.62
C SER A 608 21.72 -17.81 -1.25
N PHE A 609 22.83 -17.14 -0.93
CA PHE A 609 22.83 -15.75 -0.49
C PHE A 609 22.27 -14.78 -1.54
N PRO A 610 22.68 -14.84 -2.82
CA PRO A 610 22.19 -13.90 -3.82
C PRO A 610 20.79 -14.26 -4.34
N ALA A 611 20.46 -15.56 -4.36
CA ALA A 611 19.11 -16.06 -4.63
C ALA A 611 18.92 -17.41 -3.95
N ARG A 612 17.87 -17.54 -3.13
CA ARG A 612 17.68 -18.71 -2.26
C ARG A 612 17.39 -19.98 -3.06
N GLU A 613 16.84 -19.82 -4.25
CA GLU A 613 16.48 -20.88 -5.19
C GLU A 613 17.72 -21.57 -5.78
N VAL A 614 18.85 -20.86 -5.85
CA VAL A 614 20.14 -21.36 -6.36
C VAL A 614 20.71 -22.46 -5.44
N ILE A 615 20.22 -22.58 -4.21
CA ILE A 615 20.60 -23.70 -3.33
C ILE A 615 20.22 -25.05 -3.94
N VAL A 616 19.08 -25.13 -4.63
CA VAL A 616 18.57 -26.39 -5.19
C VAL A 616 19.44 -26.84 -6.35
N SER A 617 19.78 -25.93 -7.26
CA SER A 617 20.69 -26.23 -8.36
C SER A 617 22.10 -26.54 -7.86
N THR A 618 22.59 -25.81 -6.85
CA THR A 618 23.93 -26.03 -6.27
C THR A 618 24.03 -27.38 -5.54
N LEU A 619 23.03 -27.74 -4.73
CA LEU A 619 22.96 -29.03 -4.07
C LEU A 619 22.79 -30.17 -5.07
N GLY A 620 21.96 -29.97 -6.10
CA GLY A 620 21.82 -30.92 -7.20
C GLY A 620 23.14 -31.23 -7.88
N ILE A 621 23.99 -30.22 -8.12
CA ILE A 621 25.33 -30.39 -8.71
C ILE A 621 26.33 -31.03 -7.72
N THR A 622 26.29 -30.65 -6.44
CA THR A 622 27.27 -31.14 -5.44
C THR A 622 26.99 -32.55 -4.89
N TYR A 623 25.75 -33.03 -5.02
CA TYR A 623 25.32 -34.38 -4.60
C TYR A 623 24.99 -35.33 -5.75
N SER A 624 24.97 -34.87 -7.01
CA SER A 624 25.03 -35.73 -8.21
C SER A 624 26.38 -36.39 -8.33
#